data_AF-A0A367IYJ9-F1
#
_entry.id   AF-A0A367IYJ9-F1
#
_cell.length_a   1.000
_cell.length_b   1.000
_cell.length_c   1.000
_cell.angle_alpha   90.00
_cell.angle_beta   90.00
_cell.angle_gamma   90.00
#
_symmetry.space_group_name_H-M   'P 1'
#
loop_
_entity.id
_entity.type
_entity.pdbx_description
1 polymer ?
#
loop_
_entity_poly.entity_id
_entity_poly.type
_entity_poly.pdbx_seq_one_letter_code
_entity_poly.pdbx_strand_id
1 'polypeptide(L)'
;MRAVSKSAEDDILSLLLRNERLPGLKVSKGGRPPALSNADKRLCVRKVMVEGVESTVIAAKQLKGELGINVSPETVRMALVEAGIGAVEKVSKPLLTAKHRK
;
A
#
# COMPACT_ATOMS: atom_id res chain seq x y z
N MET A 1 -33.77 11.33 -0.92
CA MET A 1 -33.00 10.07 -0.93
C MET A 1 -31.80 10.28 -1.85
N ARG A 2 -30.56 10.14 -1.36
CA ARG A 2 -29.35 10.30 -2.20
C ARG A 2 -29.01 8.94 -2.82
N ALA A 3 -28.87 8.90 -4.14
CA ALA A 3 -28.37 7.73 -4.84
C ALA A 3 -26.95 7.42 -4.36
N VAL A 4 -26.70 6.16 -4.03
CA VAL A 4 -25.35 5.69 -3.68
C VAL A 4 -24.56 5.59 -4.99
N SER A 5 -23.27 5.94 -4.97
CA SER A 5 -22.42 5.83 -6.16
C SER A 5 -22.20 4.35 -6.52
N LYS A 6 -22.04 4.03 -7.81
CA LYS A 6 -21.79 2.64 -8.28
C LYS A 6 -20.62 1.95 -7.55
N SER A 7 -19.57 2.70 -7.21
CA SER A 7 -18.45 2.21 -6.41
C SER A 7 -18.86 1.69 -5.03
N ALA A 8 -19.88 2.29 -4.40
CA ALA A 8 -20.38 1.84 -3.12
C ALA A 8 -21.25 0.58 -3.24
N GLU A 9 -21.94 0.39 -4.37
CA GLU A 9 -22.73 -0.82 -4.65
C GLU A 9 -21.80 -2.04 -4.81
N ASP A 10 -20.69 -1.87 -5.55
CA ASP A 10 -19.67 -2.90 -5.74
C ASP A 10 -18.99 -3.27 -4.42
N ASP A 11 -18.71 -2.28 -3.56
CA ASP A 11 -18.15 -2.51 -2.24
C ASP A 11 -19.10 -3.32 -1.35
N ILE A 12 -20.40 -3.00 -1.36
CA ILE A 12 -21.45 -3.73 -0.63
C ILE A 12 -21.57 -5.17 -1.14
N LEU A 13 -21.60 -5.37 -2.46
CA LEU A 13 -21.63 -6.71 -3.06
C LEU A 13 -20.39 -7.53 -2.67
N SER A 14 -19.22 -6.90 -2.65
CA SER A 14 -17.98 -7.57 -2.24
C SER A 14 -17.98 -7.94 -0.75
N LEU A 15 -18.64 -7.15 0.11
CA LEU A 15 -18.79 -7.43 1.54
C LEU A 15 -19.76 -8.58 1.78
N LEU A 16 -20.87 -8.62 1.06
CA LEU A 16 -21.85 -9.71 1.15
C LEU A 16 -21.23 -11.05 0.73
N LEU A 17 -20.54 -11.08 -0.42
CA LEU A 17 -19.88 -12.29 -0.92
C LEU A 17 -18.76 -12.78 0.03
N ARG A 18 -18.05 -11.86 0.70
CA ARG A 18 -17.03 -12.20 1.69
C ARG A 18 -17.62 -12.87 2.93
N ASN A 19 -18.75 -12.37 3.44
CA ASN A 19 -19.40 -12.95 4.60
C ASN A 19 -19.94 -14.36 4.33
N GLU A 20 -20.39 -14.61 3.10
CA GLU A 20 -20.86 -15.93 2.67
C GLU A 20 -19.69 -16.93 2.54
N ARG A 21 -18.57 -16.51 1.94
CA ARG A 21 -17.45 -17.41 1.65
C ARG A 21 -16.44 -17.60 2.78
N LEU A 22 -16.34 -16.65 3.72
CA LEU A 22 -15.35 -16.67 4.80
C LEU A 22 -16.02 -16.45 6.17
N PRO A 23 -16.84 -17.41 6.63
CA PRO A 23 -17.46 -17.32 7.94
C PRO A 23 -16.38 -17.30 9.04
N GLY A 24 -16.37 -16.24 9.86
CA GLY A 24 -15.41 -16.08 10.97
C GLY A 24 -14.28 -15.08 10.73
N LEU A 25 -14.18 -14.47 9.55
CA LEU A 25 -13.23 -13.38 9.31
C LEU A 25 -13.62 -12.15 10.14
N LYS A 26 -12.81 -11.81 11.16
CA LYS A 26 -12.99 -10.58 11.95
C LYS A 26 -12.65 -9.36 11.09
N VAL A 27 -13.69 -8.73 10.55
CA VAL A 27 -13.56 -7.44 9.86
C VAL A 27 -13.88 -6.33 10.87
N SER A 28 -12.98 -5.34 10.96
CA SER A 28 -13.25 -4.11 11.70
C SER A 28 -14.50 -3.44 11.13
N LYS A 29 -15.57 -3.31 11.93
CA LYS A 29 -16.83 -2.65 11.53
C LYS A 29 -16.82 -1.13 11.74
N GLY A 30 -15.74 -0.57 12.30
CA GLY A 30 -15.65 0.83 12.67
C GLY A 30 -14.63 1.60 11.85
N GLY A 31 -14.90 2.90 11.64
CA GLY A 31 -13.96 3.86 11.08
C GLY A 31 -14.21 4.24 9.61
N ARG A 32 -13.45 5.24 9.15
CA ARG A 32 -13.43 5.65 7.75
C ARG A 32 -12.70 4.57 6.92
N PRO A 33 -13.24 4.16 5.75
CA PRO A 33 -12.52 3.24 4.89
C PRO A 33 -11.15 3.80 4.49
N PRO A 34 -10.14 2.94 4.30
CA PRO A 34 -8.80 3.35 3.92
C PRO A 34 -8.82 4.06 2.56
N ALA A 35 -7.92 5.03 2.38
CA ALA A 35 -7.84 5.82 1.15
C ALA A 35 -7.39 5.01 -0.08
N LEU A 36 -6.69 3.89 0.14
CA LEU A 36 -6.27 2.96 -0.90
C LEU A 36 -6.98 1.63 -0.69
N SER A 37 -7.60 1.11 -1.74
CA SER A 37 -8.11 -0.26 -1.76
C SER A 37 -6.94 -1.26 -1.78
N ASN A 38 -7.23 -2.53 -1.49
CA ASN A 38 -6.22 -3.58 -1.58
C ASN A 38 -5.68 -3.75 -3.01
N ALA A 39 -6.46 -3.43 -4.05
CA ALA A 39 -6.01 -3.43 -5.43
C ALA A 39 -4.99 -2.31 -5.68
N ASP A 40 -5.28 -1.12 -5.16
CA ASP A 40 -4.39 0.05 -5.32
C ASP A 40 -3.06 -0.16 -4.58
N LYS A 41 -3.10 -0.76 -3.38
CA LYS A 41 -1.86 -1.13 -2.66
C LYS A 41 -0.97 -2.06 -3.48
N ARG A 42 -1.55 -3.07 -4.14
CA ARG A 42 -0.80 -3.98 -5.04
C ARG A 42 -0.24 -3.24 -6.25
N LEU A 43 -1.00 -2.30 -6.80
CA LEU A 43 -0.52 -1.46 -7.89
C LEU A 43 0.68 -0.62 -7.45
N CYS A 44 0.64 0.02 -6.28
CA CYS A 44 1.79 0.76 -5.72
C CYS A 44 3.04 -0.11 -5.66
N VAL A 45 2.92 -1.33 -5.14
CA VAL A 45 4.02 -2.30 -5.06
C VAL A 45 4.56 -2.63 -6.45
N ARG A 46 3.67 -2.91 -7.42
CA ARG A 46 4.07 -3.21 -8.80
C ARG A 46 4.78 -2.03 -9.45
N LYS A 47 4.32 -0.79 -9.24
CA LYS A 47 4.97 0.40 -9.78
C LYS A 47 6.40 0.56 -9.28
N VAL A 48 6.63 0.32 -7.99
CA VAL A 48 7.97 0.42 -7.41
C VAL A 48 8.86 -0.74 -7.85
N MET A 49 8.36 -1.98 -7.79
CA MET A 49 9.18 -3.18 -8.01
C MET A 49 9.36 -3.57 -9.48
N VAL A 50 8.36 -3.34 -10.32
CA VAL A 50 8.35 -3.77 -11.74
C VAL A 50 8.60 -2.59 -12.68
N GLU A 51 7.91 -1.47 -12.45
CA GLU A 51 8.05 -0.27 -13.29
C GLU A 51 9.23 0.62 -12.86
N GLY A 52 9.88 0.32 -11.73
CA GLY A 52 11.08 1.01 -11.26
C GLY A 52 10.84 2.43 -10.76
N VAL A 53 9.66 2.73 -10.23
CA VAL A 53 9.36 4.06 -9.68
C VAL A 53 10.12 4.26 -8.36
N GLU A 54 11.15 5.11 -8.39
CA GLU A 54 12.08 5.30 -7.27
C GLU A 54 11.51 6.16 -6.12
N SER A 55 10.49 6.99 -6.40
CA SER A 55 9.98 7.98 -5.44
C SER A 55 8.48 7.82 -5.17
N THR A 56 8.11 7.88 -3.89
CA THR A 56 6.71 7.86 -3.44
C THR A 56 5.91 9.06 -3.95
N VAL A 57 6.56 10.20 -4.19
CA VAL A 57 5.91 11.40 -4.76
C VAL A 57 5.52 11.16 -6.22
N ILE A 58 6.39 10.50 -6.98
CA ILE A 58 6.15 10.15 -8.38
C ILE A 58 5.04 9.10 -8.46
N ALA A 59 5.10 8.07 -7.62
CA ALA A 59 4.05 7.07 -7.52
C ALA A 59 2.68 7.70 -7.19
N ALA A 60 2.62 8.63 -6.23
CA ALA A 60 1.38 9.35 -5.90
C ALA A 60 0.84 10.18 -7.08
N LYS A 61 1.72 10.85 -7.84
CA LYS A 61 1.32 11.57 -9.06
C LYS A 61 0.77 10.63 -10.13
N GLN A 62 1.40 9.47 -10.32
CA GLN A 62 0.93 8.46 -11.27
C GLN A 62 -0.43 7.89 -10.87
N LEU A 63 -0.64 7.57 -9.59
CA LEU A 63 -1.95 7.14 -9.08
C LEU A 63 -3.04 8.20 -9.33
N LYS A 64 -2.69 9.47 -9.17
CA LYS A 64 -3.61 10.57 -9.49
C LYS A 64 -3.91 10.66 -10.99
N GLY A 65 -2.91 10.47 -11.85
CA GLY A 65 -3.07 10.52 -13.31
C GLY A 65 -3.84 9.33 -13.88
N GLU A 66 -3.58 8.12 -13.39
CA GLU A 66 -4.14 6.87 -13.92
C GLU A 66 -5.50 6.53 -13.31
N LEU A 67 -5.68 6.74 -12.00
CA LEU A 67 -6.87 6.32 -11.26
C LEU A 67 -7.68 7.50 -10.70
N GLY A 68 -7.20 8.74 -10.82
CA GLY A 68 -7.84 9.91 -10.20
C GLY A 68 -7.72 9.94 -8.68
N ILE A 69 -6.91 9.05 -8.08
CA ILE A 69 -6.80 8.91 -6.63
C ILE A 69 -5.78 9.92 -6.10
N ASN A 70 -6.25 10.89 -5.31
CA ASN A 70 -5.40 11.91 -4.70
C ASN A 70 -4.97 11.47 -3.28
N VAL A 71 -3.80 10.86 -3.17
CA VAL A 71 -3.20 10.40 -1.90
C VAL A 71 -1.91 11.14 -1.58
N SER A 72 -1.57 11.22 -0.29
CA SER A 72 -0.29 11.78 0.13
C SER A 72 0.84 10.78 -0.15
N PRO A 73 2.08 11.26 -0.34
CA PRO A 73 3.24 10.38 -0.46
C PRO A 73 3.43 9.46 0.76
N GLU A 74 3.02 9.92 1.96
CA GLU A 74 3.08 9.11 3.18
C GLU A 74 2.13 7.92 3.12
N THR A 75 0.92 8.08 2.56
CA THR A 75 0.00 6.96 2.36
C THR A 75 0.58 5.90 1.43
N VAL A 76 1.28 6.31 0.38
CA VAL A 76 2.00 5.38 -0.52
C VAL A 76 3.13 4.69 0.23
N ARG A 77 3.91 5.43 1.03
CA ARG A 77 4.97 4.86 1.87
C ARG A 77 4.44 3.81 2.84
N MET A 78 3.33 4.09 3.53
CA MET A 78 2.70 3.14 4.44
C MET A 78 2.27 1.86 3.72
N ALA A 79 1.70 1.96 2.52
CA ALA A 79 1.32 0.80 1.72
C ALA A 79 2.53 -0.06 1.31
N LEU A 80 3.67 0.57 1.02
CA LEU A 80 4.92 -0.12 0.71
C LEU A 80 5.48 -0.84 1.94
N VAL A 81 5.49 -0.17 3.10
CA VAL A 81 5.95 -0.77 4.36
C VAL A 81 5.07 -1.94 4.78
N GLU A 82 3.74 -1.82 4.64
CA GLU A 82 2.79 -2.92 4.90
C GLU A 82 3.05 -4.12 3.98
N ALA A 83 3.54 -3.87 2.75
CA ALA A 83 3.96 -4.91 1.82
C ALA A 83 5.40 -5.43 2.07
N GLY A 84 6.07 -4.97 3.12
CA GLY A 84 7.45 -5.37 3.47
C GLY A 84 8.54 -4.65 2.67
N ILE A 85 8.20 -3.61 1.91
CA ILE A 85 9.16 -2.82 1.13
C ILE A 85 9.67 -1.68 2.00
N GLY A 86 10.93 -1.77 2.40
CA GLY A 86 11.60 -0.82 3.28
C GLY A 86 13.00 -0.43 2.80
N ALA A 87 13.67 0.37 3.62
CA ALA A 87 15.07 0.72 3.37
C ALA A 87 15.96 -0.52 3.54
N VAL A 88 16.99 -0.63 2.71
CA VAL A 88 18.02 -1.67 2.85
C VAL A 88 18.79 -1.43 4.13
N GLU A 89 18.83 -2.43 5.01
CA GLU A 89 19.65 -2.38 6.22
C GLU A 89 21.13 -2.31 5.83
N LYS A 90 21.85 -1.33 6.39
CA LYS A 90 23.28 -1.20 6.14
C LYS A 90 24.03 -2.30 6.88
N VAL A 91 24.72 -3.14 6.13
CA VAL A 91 25.69 -4.08 6.70
C VAL A 91 26.79 -3.28 7.39
N SER A 92 27.02 -3.56 8.67
CA SER A 92 28.13 -2.95 9.40
C SER A 92 29.45 -3.33 8.74
N LYS A 93 30.31 -2.34 8.49
CA LYS A 93 31.63 -2.62 7.94
C LYS A 93 32.41 -3.52 8.91
N PRO A 94 33.17 -4.51 8.41
CA PRO A 94 34.01 -5.31 9.29
C PRO A 94 34.98 -4.41 10.03
N LEU A 95 35.15 -4.66 11.33
CA LEU A 95 36.12 -3.94 12.14
C LEU A 95 37.53 -4.23 11.62
N LEU A 96 38.42 -3.22 11.71
CA LEU A 96 39.83 -3.42 11.42
C LEU A 96 40.38 -4.57 12.28
N THR A 97 41.03 -5.52 11.62
CA THR A 97 41.77 -6.58 12.30
C THR A 97 42.92 -5.97 13.10
N ALA A 98 43.34 -6.63 14.19
CA ALA A 98 44.34 -6.08 15.12
C ALA A 98 45.65 -5.64 14.44
N LYS A 99 46.00 -6.25 13.30
CA LYS A 99 47.18 -5.90 12.49
C LYS A 99 47.09 -4.52 11.83
N HIS A 100 45.88 -4.02 11.60
CA HIS A 100 45.60 -2.76 10.91
C HIS A 100 45.06 -1.67 11.86
N ARG A 101 45.14 -1.89 13.18
CA ARG A 101 44.71 -0.91 14.20
C ARG A 101 45.82 0.07 14.64
N LYS A 102 46.99 0.03 13.99
CA LYS A 102 48.11 0.94 14.27
C LYS A 102 48.08 2.12 13.32
#